data_AF-A0A1H9KN38-F1
#
_entry.id   AF-A0A1H9KN38-F1
#
_cell.length_a   1.000
_cell.length_b   1.000
_cell.length_c   1.000
_cell.angle_alpha   90.00
_cell.angle_beta   90.00
_cell.angle_gamma   90.00
#
_symmetry.space_group_name_H-M   'P 1'
#
loop_
_entity.id
_entity.type
_entity.pdbx_description
1 polymer ?
#
loop_
_entity_poly.entity_id
_entity_poly.type
_entity_poly.pdbx_seq_one_letter_code
_entity_poly.pdbx_strand_id
1 'polypeptide(L)'
;MKFISGLITAFFALVLVGAPAASAAPEAQISRGELLQRAATWLTANGGAQVPYSMTEYWADGYRQDCSGFVSMAALLDNANPQGGPNTVVLATDEYTTPIEVADLRPGDLLIDPVDEPGDDFRHVVIFEKWTADDRSQYLAYEQRGGHGTDHRALTYGLTDTKYKAYRLKNITD
;
A
#
# COMPACT_ATOMS: atom_id res chain seq x y z
N MET A 1 17.23 71.62 -29.69
CA MET A 1 16.26 70.61 -29.16
C MET A 1 16.29 69.42 -30.12
N LYS A 2 16.85 68.25 -29.74
CA LYS A 2 16.21 67.15 -28.94
C LYS A 2 15.11 66.46 -29.78
N PHE A 3 15.05 65.16 -30.06
CA PHE A 3 15.80 63.97 -29.65
C PHE A 3 15.57 62.82 -30.66
N ILE A 4 16.47 61.82 -30.61
CA ILE A 4 16.57 60.62 -31.45
C ILE A 4 15.61 59.52 -30.94
N SER A 5 14.98 58.80 -31.86
CA SER A 5 14.17 57.60 -31.63
C SER A 5 14.98 56.45 -31.03
N GLY A 6 14.41 55.76 -30.05
CA GLY A 6 14.94 54.49 -29.53
C GLY A 6 13.80 53.48 -29.35
N LEU A 7 13.82 52.43 -30.17
CA LEU A 7 12.96 51.25 -30.02
C LEU A 7 13.65 50.33 -29.00
N ILE A 8 13.02 50.07 -27.85
CA ILE A 8 13.49 49.07 -26.89
C ILE A 8 12.53 47.89 -26.94
N THR A 9 12.99 46.79 -27.54
CA THR A 9 12.35 45.48 -27.47
C THR A 9 12.60 44.89 -26.09
N ALA A 10 11.56 44.77 -25.27
CA ALA A 10 11.65 44.08 -23.98
C ALA A 10 11.42 42.57 -24.18
N PHE A 11 12.47 41.76 -24.05
CA PHE A 11 12.34 40.31 -23.85
C PHE A 11 12.01 40.05 -22.38
N PHE A 12 10.79 39.57 -22.10
CA PHE A 12 10.46 38.99 -20.80
C PHE A 12 10.99 37.55 -20.74
N ALA A 13 12.08 37.34 -20.01
CA ALA A 13 12.51 35.98 -19.64
C ALA A 13 11.67 35.51 -18.44
N LEU A 14 10.73 34.60 -18.69
CA LEU A 14 10.01 33.89 -17.64
C LEU A 14 10.97 32.86 -17.02
N VAL A 15 11.53 33.17 -15.85
CA VAL A 15 12.27 32.19 -15.04
C VAL A 15 11.24 31.30 -14.35
N LEU A 16 11.02 30.10 -14.88
CA LEU A 16 10.32 29.04 -14.16
C LEU A 16 11.22 28.60 -12.99
N VAL A 17 10.95 29.13 -11.80
CA VAL A 17 11.50 28.58 -10.56
C VAL A 17 10.84 27.23 -10.37
N GLY A 18 11.56 26.15 -10.70
CA GLY A 18 11.12 24.79 -10.41
C GLY A 18 10.92 24.66 -8.91
N ALA A 19 9.70 24.35 -8.48
CA ALA A 19 9.46 23.97 -7.09
C ALA A 19 10.35 22.76 -6.76
N PRO A 20 11.00 22.72 -5.58
CA PRO A 20 11.73 21.53 -5.18
C PRO A 20 10.76 20.35 -5.17
N ALA A 21 11.17 19.23 -5.78
CA ALA A 21 10.46 17.97 -5.60
C ALA A 21 10.32 17.74 -4.10
N ALA A 22 9.09 17.66 -3.60
CA ALA A 22 8.85 17.30 -2.22
C ALA A 22 9.47 15.91 -2.03
N SER A 23 10.57 15.84 -1.28
CA SER A 23 11.01 14.57 -0.72
C SER A 23 9.85 14.09 0.13
N ALA A 24 9.23 12.96 -0.24
CA ALA A 24 8.31 12.28 0.65
C ALA A 24 9.01 12.14 2.00
N ALA A 25 8.31 12.47 3.08
CA ALA A 25 8.83 12.18 4.41
C ALA A 25 9.07 10.67 4.49
N PRO A 26 10.16 10.21 5.14
CA PRO A 26 10.38 8.78 5.28
C PRO A 26 9.18 8.15 6.01
N GLU A 27 8.72 7.00 5.50
CA GLU A 27 7.60 6.26 6.08
C GLU A 27 7.86 5.97 7.56
N ALA A 28 6.79 6.07 8.36
CA ALA A 28 6.85 5.75 9.77
C ALA A 28 7.32 4.30 9.93
N GLN A 29 8.31 4.09 10.80
CA GLN A 29 8.85 2.77 11.06
C GLN A 29 7.90 1.97 11.96
N ILE A 30 7.77 0.68 11.71
CA ILE A 30 6.86 -0.21 12.44
C ILE A 30 7.53 -1.56 12.75
N SER A 31 7.10 -2.22 13.82
CA SER A 31 7.48 -3.62 14.10
C SER A 31 6.48 -4.59 13.46
N ARG A 32 6.89 -5.83 13.19
CA ARG A 32 5.98 -6.88 12.69
C ARG A 32 4.79 -7.11 13.63
N GLY A 33 5.04 -7.10 14.93
CA GLY A 33 4.01 -7.30 15.94
C GLY A 33 2.97 -6.18 15.93
N GLU A 34 3.40 -4.93 15.83
CA GLU A 34 2.50 -3.78 15.73
C GLU A 34 1.71 -3.79 14.42
N LEU A 35 2.35 -4.13 13.30
CA LEU A 35 1.68 -4.26 12.00
C LEU A 35 0.51 -5.26 12.07
N LEU A 36 0.74 -6.44 12.63
CA LEU A 36 -0.30 -7.45 12.78
C LEU A 36 -1.39 -7.05 13.77
N GLN A 37 -1.04 -6.35 14.86
CA GLN A 37 -2.04 -5.81 15.79
C GLN A 37 -2.94 -4.79 15.09
N ARG A 38 -2.37 -3.90 14.28
CA ARG A 38 -3.11 -2.93 13.47
C ARG A 38 -4.00 -3.64 12.45
N ALA A 39 -3.48 -4.63 11.73
CA ALA A 39 -4.26 -5.45 10.80
C ALA A 39 -5.50 -6.08 11.48
N ALA A 40 -5.33 -6.61 12.70
CA ALA A 40 -6.42 -7.21 13.45
C ALA A 40 -7.50 -6.20 13.92
N THR A 41 -7.19 -4.91 14.06
CA THR A 41 -8.17 -3.91 14.55
C THR A 41 -9.40 -3.81 13.66
N TRP A 42 -9.20 -3.85 12.34
CA TRP A 42 -10.29 -3.72 11.36
C TRP A 42 -11.22 -4.92 11.32
N LEU A 43 -10.90 -6.04 11.98
CA LEU A 43 -11.83 -7.16 12.15
C LEU A 43 -13.05 -6.81 13.00
N THR A 44 -12.94 -5.78 13.86
CA THR A 44 -14.01 -5.42 14.82
C THR A 44 -14.28 -3.92 14.92
N ALA A 45 -13.62 -3.09 14.10
CA ALA A 45 -13.71 -1.63 14.19
C ALA A 45 -15.09 -1.05 13.83
N ASN A 46 -15.95 -1.81 13.14
CA ASN A 46 -17.31 -1.38 12.78
C ASN A 46 -18.32 -1.84 13.84
N GLY A 47 -18.24 -1.28 15.05
CA GLY A 47 -19.17 -1.60 16.13
C GLY A 47 -19.14 -3.07 16.57
N GLY A 48 -17.96 -3.71 16.51
CA GLY A 48 -17.79 -5.14 16.78
C GLY A 48 -17.83 -6.02 15.52
N ALA A 49 -18.13 -5.46 14.35
CA ALA A 49 -18.03 -6.10 13.05
C ALA A 49 -16.79 -5.64 12.28
N GLN A 50 -16.46 -6.35 11.20
CA GLN A 50 -15.35 -5.99 10.32
C GLN A 50 -15.62 -4.69 9.54
N VAL A 51 -14.55 -3.96 9.23
CA VAL A 51 -14.58 -2.84 8.29
C VAL A 51 -15.02 -3.37 6.92
N PRO A 52 -16.07 -2.76 6.31
CA PRO A 52 -16.56 -3.19 5.00
C PRO A 52 -15.61 -2.75 3.90
N TYR A 53 -15.54 -3.54 2.83
CA TYR A 53 -14.72 -3.23 1.66
C TYR A 53 -15.35 -2.12 0.82
N SER A 54 -14.55 -1.17 0.35
CA SER A 54 -14.95 -0.16 -0.62
C SER A 54 -13.75 0.40 -1.37
N MET A 55 -13.87 0.48 -2.70
CA MET A 55 -12.86 1.10 -3.58
C MET A 55 -12.96 2.63 -3.62
N THR A 56 -14.01 3.22 -3.05
CA THR A 56 -14.31 4.65 -3.16
C THR A 56 -14.43 5.35 -1.82
N GLU A 57 -14.42 4.60 -0.72
CA GLU A 57 -14.61 5.14 0.62
C GLU A 57 -13.35 5.01 1.47
N TYR A 58 -13.34 5.84 2.51
CA TYR A 58 -12.30 5.90 3.52
C TYR A 58 -12.92 5.51 4.86
N TRP A 59 -12.17 4.74 5.64
CA TRP A 59 -12.54 4.45 7.01
C TRP A 59 -12.29 5.65 7.92
N ALA A 60 -12.83 5.62 9.14
CA ALA A 60 -12.77 6.72 10.10
C ALA A 60 -11.34 7.10 10.54
N ASP A 61 -10.37 6.22 10.32
CA ASP A 61 -8.93 6.45 10.56
C ASP A 61 -8.20 7.08 9.35
N GLY A 62 -8.92 7.40 8.28
CA GLY A 62 -8.40 8.11 7.11
C GLY A 62 -7.78 7.21 6.03
N TYR A 63 -7.81 5.89 6.18
CA TYR A 63 -7.30 4.95 5.17
C TYR A 63 -8.41 4.46 4.23
N ARG A 64 -8.05 4.13 2.97
CA ARG A 64 -9.02 3.53 2.02
C ARG A 64 -9.44 2.14 2.49
N GLN A 65 -10.70 1.78 2.24
CA GLN A 65 -11.27 0.47 2.59
C GLN A 65 -11.04 -0.61 1.52
N ASP A 66 -9.93 -0.50 0.77
CA ASP A 66 -9.51 -1.47 -0.23
C ASP A 66 -8.29 -2.28 0.25
N CYS A 67 -7.87 -3.29 -0.54
CA CYS A 67 -6.78 -4.19 -0.18
C CYS A 67 -5.47 -3.45 0.15
N SER A 68 -5.09 -2.49 -0.69
CA SER A 68 -3.87 -1.70 -0.54
C SER A 68 -3.98 -0.60 0.54
N GLY A 69 -5.16 -0.03 0.74
CA GLY A 69 -5.47 0.88 1.83
C GLY A 69 -5.40 0.20 3.19
N PHE A 70 -5.85 -1.05 3.28
CA PHE A 70 -5.70 -1.87 4.47
C PHE A 70 -4.23 -2.16 4.81
N VAL A 71 -3.39 -2.46 3.82
CA VAL A 71 -1.94 -2.60 4.06
C VAL A 71 -1.33 -1.28 4.50
N SER A 72 -1.73 -0.16 3.88
CA SER A 72 -1.27 1.18 4.27
C SER A 72 -1.64 1.48 5.72
N MET A 73 -2.86 1.12 6.14
CA MET A 73 -3.30 1.20 7.52
C MET A 73 -2.46 0.32 8.44
N ALA A 74 -2.33 -0.96 8.13
CA ALA A 74 -1.61 -1.91 8.97
C ALA A 74 -0.13 -1.53 9.15
N ALA A 75 0.51 -1.03 8.09
CA ALA A 75 1.94 -0.75 8.05
C ALA A 75 2.32 0.71 8.34
N LEU A 76 1.36 1.58 8.74
CA LEU A 76 1.62 3.01 8.96
C LEU A 76 2.22 3.72 7.74
N LEU A 77 1.81 3.33 6.53
CA LEU A 77 2.19 4.06 5.33
C LEU A 77 1.43 5.39 5.25
N ASP A 78 2.01 6.40 4.60
CA ASP A 78 1.35 7.69 4.39
C ASP A 78 -0.05 7.51 3.76
N ASN A 79 -1.01 8.28 4.24
CA ASN A 79 -2.41 8.23 3.83
C ASN A 79 -3.01 9.62 3.61
N ALA A 80 -2.17 10.64 3.40
CA ALA A 80 -2.58 12.03 3.24
C ALA A 80 -3.77 12.19 2.28
N ASN A 81 -4.92 12.62 2.80
CA ASN A 81 -6.12 12.95 2.01
C ASN A 81 -5.81 14.04 0.96
N PRO A 82 -6.11 13.87 -0.34
CA PRO A 82 -7.01 12.88 -0.96
C PRO A 82 -6.38 11.58 -1.49
N GLN A 83 -5.17 11.22 -1.06
CA GLN A 83 -4.47 10.01 -1.46
C GLN A 83 -4.20 9.07 -0.27
N GLY A 84 -5.10 8.10 -0.03
CA GLY A 84 -4.98 7.11 1.06
C GLY A 84 -3.92 6.01 0.89
N GLY A 85 -2.68 6.38 0.53
CA GLY A 85 -1.52 5.49 0.43
C GLY A 85 -1.29 4.87 -0.95
N PRO A 86 -0.21 4.07 -1.13
CA PRO A 86 0.09 3.41 -2.40
C PRO A 86 -1.05 2.47 -2.81
N ASN A 87 -1.28 2.35 -4.11
CA ASN A 87 -2.11 1.26 -4.64
C ASN A 87 -1.26 -0.02 -4.78
N THR A 88 -1.89 -1.14 -5.10
CA THR A 88 -1.23 -2.46 -5.21
C THR A 88 -0.03 -2.47 -6.18
N VAL A 89 -0.06 -1.69 -7.27
CA VAL A 89 1.06 -1.59 -8.22
C VAL A 89 2.24 -0.85 -7.60
N VAL A 90 1.98 0.31 -7.01
CA VAL A 90 3.02 1.14 -6.38
C VAL A 90 3.63 0.41 -5.17
N LEU A 91 2.81 -0.29 -4.39
CA LEU A 91 3.24 -1.08 -3.24
C LEU A 91 4.24 -2.19 -3.64
N ALA A 92 4.09 -2.77 -4.83
CA ALA A 92 5.01 -3.80 -5.37
C ALA A 92 6.32 -3.24 -5.93
N THR A 93 6.51 -1.91 -5.94
CA THR A 93 7.76 -1.28 -6.38
C THR A 93 8.78 -1.21 -5.26
N ASP A 94 10.03 -0.94 -5.64
CA ASP A 94 11.13 -0.72 -4.69
C ASP A 94 10.97 0.56 -3.85
N GLU A 95 9.92 1.36 -4.03
CA GLU A 95 9.64 2.49 -3.15
C GLU A 95 9.19 2.02 -1.75
N TYR A 96 8.33 1.00 -1.68
CA TYR A 96 7.72 0.54 -0.42
C TYR A 96 8.18 -0.84 0.01
N THR A 97 8.55 -1.70 -0.94
CA THR A 97 8.83 -3.11 -0.65
C THR A 97 10.11 -3.61 -1.31
N THR A 98 10.60 -4.75 -0.83
CA THR A 98 11.69 -5.52 -1.42
C THR A 98 11.17 -6.92 -1.72
N PRO A 99 11.37 -7.46 -2.95
CA PRO A 99 11.00 -8.84 -3.27
C PRO A 99 11.72 -9.84 -2.37
N ILE A 100 11.02 -10.91 -1.99
CA ILE A 100 11.59 -12.03 -1.22
C ILE A 100 11.11 -13.36 -1.81
N GLU A 101 11.80 -14.44 -1.46
CA GLU A 101 11.29 -15.78 -1.74
C GLU A 101 10.15 -16.14 -0.79
N VAL A 102 9.15 -16.90 -1.27
CA VAL A 102 8.03 -17.39 -0.44
C VAL A 102 8.54 -18.19 0.78
N ALA A 103 9.65 -18.91 0.61
CA ALA A 103 10.29 -19.66 1.68
C ALA A 103 10.82 -18.78 2.84
N ASP A 104 11.05 -17.49 2.57
CA ASP A 104 11.58 -16.51 3.52
C ASP A 104 10.50 -15.64 4.16
N LEU A 105 9.21 -15.95 3.92
CA LEU A 105 8.08 -15.26 4.53
C LEU A 105 8.19 -15.24 6.05
N ARG A 106 8.02 -14.05 6.59
CA ARG A 106 7.93 -13.73 8.02
C ARG A 106 6.60 -13.01 8.29
N PRO A 107 6.08 -13.08 9.53
CA PRO A 107 4.86 -12.36 9.91
C PRO A 107 4.92 -10.88 9.52
N GLY A 108 3.90 -10.37 8.83
CA GLY A 108 3.84 -8.99 8.30
C GLY A 108 4.37 -8.81 6.87
N ASP A 109 4.98 -9.84 6.27
CA ASP A 109 5.34 -9.80 4.84
C ASP A 109 4.07 -9.88 3.97
N LEU A 110 4.18 -9.41 2.73
CA LEU A 110 3.06 -9.24 1.81
C LEU A 110 3.11 -10.27 0.69
N LEU A 111 1.94 -10.71 0.24
CA LEU A 111 1.79 -11.37 -1.05
C LEU A 111 0.95 -10.48 -1.94
N ILE A 112 1.54 -10.02 -3.04
CA ILE A 112 0.97 -8.98 -3.91
C ILE A 112 0.77 -9.53 -5.32
N ASP A 113 -0.45 -9.40 -5.84
CA ASP A 113 -0.78 -9.49 -7.26
C ASP A 113 -1.03 -8.05 -7.81
N PRO A 114 -0.05 -7.45 -8.49
CA PRO A 114 -0.20 -6.11 -9.07
C PRO A 114 -0.88 -6.10 -10.44
N VAL A 115 -1.26 -7.27 -11.00
CA VAL A 115 -1.68 -7.38 -12.40
C VAL A 115 -3.14 -6.97 -12.57
N ASP A 116 -3.38 -6.12 -13.58
CA ASP A 116 -4.71 -5.67 -13.99
C ASP A 116 -5.34 -6.68 -14.95
N GLU A 117 -5.82 -7.80 -14.43
CA GLU A 117 -6.52 -8.81 -15.23
C GLU A 117 -8.05 -8.67 -15.08
N PRO A 118 -8.82 -8.73 -16.19
CA PRO A 118 -10.28 -8.79 -16.11
C PRO A 118 -10.74 -10.05 -15.36
N GLY A 119 -11.51 -9.88 -14.28
CA GLY A 119 -12.04 -10.99 -13.46
C GLY A 119 -12.42 -10.53 -12.06
N ASP A 120 -12.82 -11.48 -11.20
CA ASP A 120 -13.23 -11.21 -9.80
C ASP A 120 -12.05 -10.76 -8.91
N ASP A 121 -10.82 -10.99 -9.34
CA ASP A 121 -9.57 -10.68 -8.63
C ASP A 121 -8.81 -9.51 -9.30
N PHE A 122 -9.43 -8.33 -9.34
CA PHE A 122 -8.73 -7.10 -9.71
C PHE A 122 -7.67 -6.82 -8.63
N ARG A 123 -6.37 -6.87 -8.98
CA ARG A 123 -5.19 -6.54 -8.16
C ARG A 123 -5.36 -6.68 -6.65
N HIS A 124 -4.67 -7.63 -6.03
CA HIS A 124 -4.87 -7.89 -4.61
C HIS A 124 -3.59 -7.96 -3.79
N VAL A 125 -3.73 -7.76 -2.48
CA VAL A 125 -2.64 -7.91 -1.52
C VAL A 125 -3.16 -8.47 -0.21
N VAL A 126 -2.37 -9.35 0.40
CA VAL A 126 -2.63 -9.93 1.71
C VAL A 126 -1.40 -9.83 2.61
N ILE A 127 -1.61 -9.78 3.93
CA ILE A 127 -0.56 -9.72 4.95
C ILE A 127 -0.40 -11.11 5.56
N PHE A 128 0.76 -11.75 5.35
CA PHE A 128 1.09 -13.04 5.92
C PHE A 128 1.20 -12.95 7.45
N GLU A 129 0.50 -13.81 8.18
CA GLU A 129 0.68 -13.97 9.64
C GLU A 129 1.65 -15.11 9.94
N LYS A 130 1.29 -16.34 9.55
CA LYS A 130 2.06 -17.55 9.86
C LYS A 130 1.65 -18.73 8.98
N TRP A 131 2.54 -19.71 8.84
CA TRP A 131 2.21 -21.01 8.27
C TRP A 131 1.23 -21.77 9.17
N THR A 132 0.27 -22.48 8.58
CA THR A 132 -0.69 -23.30 9.34
C THR A 132 -0.14 -24.68 9.72
N ALA A 133 0.84 -25.17 8.98
CA ALA A 133 1.52 -26.44 9.18
C ALA A 133 2.97 -26.39 8.67
N ASP A 134 3.79 -27.36 9.10
CA ASP A 134 5.22 -27.44 8.77
C ASP A 134 5.50 -27.67 7.28
N ASP A 135 4.53 -28.27 6.56
CA ASP A 135 4.63 -28.50 5.12
C ASP A 135 4.46 -27.22 4.28
N ARG A 136 4.13 -26.10 4.95
CA ARG A 136 3.92 -24.77 4.34
C ARG A 136 2.92 -24.80 3.17
N SER A 137 1.95 -25.70 3.23
CA SER A 137 0.91 -25.85 2.19
C SER A 137 -0.18 -24.77 2.25
N GLN A 138 -0.33 -24.09 3.39
CA GLN A 138 -1.25 -22.97 3.62
C GLN A 138 -0.69 -22.04 4.70
N TYR A 139 -1.17 -20.79 4.71
CA TYR A 139 -0.82 -19.80 5.73
C TYR A 139 -2.06 -19.00 6.18
N LEU A 140 -2.05 -18.52 7.41
CA LEU A 140 -3.00 -17.52 7.89
C LEU A 140 -2.56 -16.13 7.45
N ALA A 141 -3.51 -15.31 7.01
CA ALA A 141 -3.26 -13.96 6.55
C ALA A 141 -4.45 -13.03 6.79
N TYR A 142 -4.14 -11.75 6.92
CA TYR A 142 -5.12 -10.66 6.97
C TYR A 142 -5.30 -10.04 5.59
N GLU A 143 -6.54 -9.71 5.24
CA GLU A 143 -6.86 -9.05 3.98
C GLU A 143 -8.10 -8.16 4.09
N GLN A 144 -8.23 -7.23 3.14
CA GLN A 144 -9.44 -6.45 2.92
C GLN A 144 -9.95 -6.80 1.52
N ARG A 145 -11.04 -7.58 1.44
CA ARG A 145 -11.50 -8.18 0.17
C ARG A 145 -12.94 -7.84 -0.20
N GLY A 146 -13.17 -7.71 -1.51
CA GLY A 146 -14.47 -7.43 -2.08
C GLY A 146 -15.54 -8.43 -1.66
N GLY A 147 -16.78 -7.96 -1.48
CA GLY A 147 -17.91 -8.79 -1.06
C GLY A 147 -17.84 -9.31 0.38
N HIS A 148 -16.80 -8.96 1.15
CA HIS A 148 -16.65 -9.39 2.54
C HIS A 148 -16.30 -8.22 3.47
N GLY A 149 -15.17 -7.55 3.26
CA GLY A 149 -14.56 -6.68 4.25
C GLY A 149 -13.29 -7.30 4.83
N THR A 150 -12.97 -6.96 6.07
CA THR A 150 -11.69 -7.38 6.69
C THR A 150 -11.79 -8.84 7.09
N ASP A 151 -10.85 -9.65 6.65
CA ASP A 151 -10.85 -11.10 6.85
C ASP A 151 -9.52 -11.55 7.47
N HIS A 152 -9.57 -12.67 8.18
CA HIS A 152 -8.39 -13.38 8.69
C HIS A 152 -8.60 -14.88 8.47
N ARG A 153 -7.99 -15.41 7.40
CA ARG A 153 -8.26 -16.77 6.93
C ARG A 153 -7.03 -17.48 6.38
N ALA A 154 -7.16 -18.80 6.23
CA ALA A 154 -6.15 -19.63 5.59
C ALA A 154 -6.17 -19.40 4.06
N LEU A 155 -4.99 -19.19 3.48
CA LEU A 155 -4.76 -18.87 2.06
C LEU A 155 -3.64 -19.72 1.45
N THR A 156 -3.61 -19.74 0.12
CA THR A 156 -2.59 -20.40 -0.71
C THR A 156 -2.03 -19.50 -1.81
N TYR A 157 -2.30 -18.20 -1.77
CA TYR A 157 -1.76 -17.27 -2.78
C TYR A 157 -0.23 -17.32 -2.78
N GLY A 158 0.39 -17.22 -3.96
CA GLY A 158 1.84 -17.30 -4.13
C GLY A 158 2.46 -18.69 -3.93
N LEU A 159 1.70 -19.69 -3.46
CA LEU A 159 2.21 -21.06 -3.29
C LEU A 159 2.11 -21.85 -4.60
N THR A 160 0.93 -21.82 -5.22
CA THR A 160 0.67 -22.46 -6.53
C THR A 160 0.32 -21.43 -7.60
N ASP A 161 -0.25 -20.30 -7.19
CA ASP A 161 -0.57 -19.19 -8.06
C ASP A 161 0.66 -18.30 -8.24
N THR A 162 1.12 -18.18 -9.48
CA THR A 162 2.31 -17.40 -9.81
C THR A 162 2.06 -15.89 -9.90
N LYS A 163 0.80 -15.43 -9.88
CA LYS A 163 0.45 -14.00 -9.94
C LYS A 163 0.88 -13.25 -8.69
N TYR A 164 0.68 -13.86 -7.53
CA TYR A 164 1.12 -13.31 -6.26
C TYR A 164 2.61 -13.55 -6.07
N LYS A 165 3.35 -12.48 -5.82
CA LYS A 165 4.78 -12.53 -5.43
C LYS A 165 4.93 -12.07 -3.99
N ALA A 166 5.95 -12.59 -3.31
CA ALA A 166 6.23 -12.25 -1.92
C ALA A 166 7.11 -11.00 -1.82
N TYR A 167 6.76 -10.11 -0.91
CA TYR A 167 7.42 -8.84 -0.69
C TYR A 167 7.56 -8.55 0.80
N ARG A 168 8.61 -7.82 1.15
CA ARG A 168 8.83 -7.29 2.50
C ARG A 168 8.78 -5.77 2.48
N LEU A 169 7.97 -5.20 3.36
CA LEU A 169 7.91 -3.74 3.54
C LEU A 169 9.24 -3.19 4.06
N LYS A 170 9.67 -2.06 3.50
CA LYS A 170 10.95 -1.41 3.84
C LYS A 170 10.94 -0.68 5.18
N ASN A 171 9.77 -0.35 5.71
CA ASN A 171 9.61 0.35 6.99
C ASN A 171 9.47 -0.60 8.19
N ILE A 172 9.61 -1.91 8.00
CA ILE A 172 9.68 -2.89 9.09
C ILE A 172 11.07 -2.89 9.71
N THR A 173 11.14 -2.86 11.04
CA THR A 173 12.41 -2.68 11.79
C THR A 173 12.98 -3.93 12.46
N ASP A 174 12.30 -5.09 12.41
CA ASP A 174 12.67 -6.33 13.10
C ASP A 174 12.60 -7.63 12.26
#